data_AF-A0A161XKF8-F1
#
_entry.id   AF-A0A161XKF8-F1
#
_cell.length_a   1.000
_cell.length_b   1.000
_cell.length_c   1.000
_cell.angle_alpha   90.00
_cell.angle_beta   90.00
_cell.angle_gamma   90.00
#
_symmetry.space_group_name_H-M   'P 1'
#
loop_
_entity.id
_entity.type
_entity.pdbx_description
1 polymer ?
#
loop_
_entity_poly.entity_id
_entity_poly.type
_entity_poly.pdbx_seq_one_letter_code
_entity_poly.pdbx_strand_id
1 'polypeptide(L)' 'METNKLPNRMTTSTHEADDSQPNRDKDRYAELEVQDDAVLIYDQKNHCAWIRSNGAVSLYSML' A
#
# COMPACT_ATOMS: atom_id res chain seq x y z
N MET A 1 -0.12 -46.81 -8.10
CA MET A 1 0.95 -45.80 -8.06
C MET A 1 0.74 -44.88 -9.24
N GLU A 2 0.21 -43.68 -9.00
CA GLU A 2 0.40 -42.52 -9.88
C GLU A 2 0.10 -41.28 -9.03
N THR A 3 1.11 -40.45 -8.81
CA THR A 3 1.03 -39.27 -7.94
C THR A 3 0.89 -38.04 -8.81
N ASN A 4 -0.34 -37.59 -9.04
CA ASN A 4 -0.58 -36.37 -9.78
C ASN A 4 -0.38 -35.17 -8.87
N LYS A 5 0.87 -34.66 -8.93
CA LYS A 5 1.38 -33.46 -8.29
C LYS A 5 0.53 -32.25 -8.70
N LEU A 6 -0.26 -31.72 -7.78
CA LEU A 6 -0.98 -30.46 -7.93
C LEU A 6 0.04 -29.33 -8.24
N PRO A 7 -0.22 -28.45 -9.24
CA PRO A 7 0.68 -27.35 -9.51
C PRO A 7 0.71 -26.40 -8.32
N ASN A 8 1.91 -26.00 -7.91
CA ASN A 8 2.15 -25.02 -6.84
C ASN A 8 1.36 -23.76 -7.18
N ARG A 9 0.27 -23.52 -6.44
CA ARG A 9 -0.43 -22.24 -6.42
C ARG A 9 0.56 -21.24 -5.81
N MET A 10 1.24 -20.47 -6.67
CA MET A 10 1.90 -19.25 -6.24
C MET A 10 0.79 -18.40 -5.62
N THR A 11 0.74 -18.35 -4.29
CA THR A 11 -0.05 -17.36 -3.58
C THR A 11 0.66 -16.04 -3.80
N THR A 12 0.38 -15.39 -4.93
CA THR A 12 0.46 -13.93 -4.95
C THR A 12 -0.55 -13.51 -3.89
N SER A 13 -0.03 -13.09 -2.74
CA SER A 13 -0.83 -12.38 -1.75
C SER A 13 -1.19 -11.06 -2.39
N THR A 14 -2.18 -11.08 -3.28
CA THR A 14 -2.93 -9.90 -3.68
C THR A 14 -3.57 -9.44 -2.39
N HIS A 15 -2.89 -8.52 -1.71
CA HIS A 15 -3.55 -7.71 -0.70
C HIS A 15 -4.58 -6.96 -1.51
N GLU A 16 -5.81 -7.45 -1.45
CA GLU A 16 -7.00 -6.76 -1.92
C GLU A 16 -7.01 -5.45 -1.13
N ALA A 17 -6.34 -4.43 -1.66
CA ALA A 17 -6.48 -3.07 -1.19
C ALA A 17 -7.99 -2.81 -1.24
N ASP A 18 -8.57 -2.57 -0.07
CA ASP A 18 -9.98 -2.28 0.14
C ASP A 18 -10.47 -1.28 -0.92
N ASP A 19 -11.09 -1.79 -2.00
CA ASP A 19 -11.57 -1.02 -3.16
C ASP A 19 -12.86 -0.25 -2.83
N SER A 20 -13.11 0.00 -1.54
CA SER A 20 -14.21 0.81 -1.02
C SER A 20 -13.91 2.31 -1.03
N GLN A 21 -12.93 2.76 -1.83
CA GLN A 21 -12.60 4.19 -1.93
C GLN A 21 -13.53 4.84 -2.98
N PRO A 22 -14.31 5.88 -2.61
CA PRO A 22 -15.36 6.44 -3.46
C PRO A 22 -14.75 7.10 -4.69
N ASN A 23 -14.74 6.40 -5.84
CA ASN A 23 -14.38 6.87 -7.19
C ASN A 23 -13.57 8.18 -7.23
N ARG A 24 -12.46 8.23 -6.50
CA ARG A 24 -11.62 9.43 -6.38
C ARG A 24 -10.59 9.24 -7.44
N ASP A 25 -10.80 9.89 -8.58
CA ASP A 25 -9.84 10.14 -9.64
C ASP A 25 -8.64 9.17 -9.57
N LYS A 26 -8.83 7.91 -9.98
CA LYS A 26 -7.76 6.89 -9.92
C LYS A 26 -6.49 7.36 -10.67
N ASP A 27 -6.64 8.34 -11.56
CA ASP A 27 -5.54 8.97 -12.31
C ASP A 27 -4.88 10.16 -11.61
N ARG A 28 -5.48 10.72 -10.54
CA ARG A 28 -4.93 11.89 -9.83
C ARG A 28 -3.87 11.50 -8.81
N TYR A 29 -4.07 10.38 -8.13
CA TYR A 29 -3.20 9.93 -7.06
C TYR A 29 -2.37 8.74 -7.51
N ALA A 30 -1.05 8.86 -7.42
CA ALA A 30 -0.13 7.74 -7.57
C ALA A 30 0.27 7.23 -6.19
N GLU A 31 0.22 5.90 -6.00
CA GLU A 31 0.63 5.25 -4.76
C GLU A 31 1.90 4.43 -4.99
N LEU A 32 2.83 4.48 -4.03
CA LEU A 32 4.05 3.69 -4.02
C LEU A 32 4.28 3.13 -2.61
N GLU A 33 4.33 1.80 -2.51
CA GLU A 33 4.80 1.13 -1.29
C GLU A 33 6.28 1.48 -1.05
N VAL A 34 6.58 1.92 0.16
CA VAL A 34 7.93 2.21 0.64
C VAL A 34 8.27 1.28 1.82
N GLN A 35 9.39 1.52 2.50
CA GLN A 35 9.79 0.69 3.63
C GLN A 35 8.81 0.78 4.81
N ASP A 36 8.86 -0.21 5.70
CA ASP A 36 8.09 -0.28 6.95
C ASP A 36 6.57 -0.18 6.76
N ASP A 37 6.05 -0.87 5.73
CA ASP A 37 4.62 -0.90 5.38
C ASP A 37 4.01 0.49 5.14
N ALA A 38 4.84 1.50 4.88
CA ALA A 38 4.39 2.84 4.59
C ALA A 38 4.06 2.99 3.09
N VAL A 39 3.14 3.92 2.80
CA VAL A 39 2.68 4.22 1.44
C VAL A 39 2.89 5.71 1.17
N LEU A 40 3.65 6.00 0.11
CA LEU A 40 3.75 7.33 -0.46
C LEU A 40 2.56 7.58 -1.38
N ILE A 41 1.84 8.67 -1.14
CA ILE A 41 0.70 9.10 -1.95
C ILE A 41 1.08 10.43 -2.60
N TYR A 42 1.12 10.45 -3.92
CA TYR A 42 1.45 11.64 -4.71
C TYR A 42 0.22 12.17 -5.46
N ASP A 43 -0.13 13.43 -5.25
CA ASP A 43 -1.16 14.14 -6.02
C ASP A 43 -0.53 14.81 -7.24
N GLN A 44 -0.78 14.24 -8.41
CA GLN A 44 -0.23 14.72 -9.68
C GLN A 44 -0.73 16.11 -10.06
N LYS A 45 -1.89 16.52 -9.53
CA LYS A 45 -2.52 17.82 -9.86
C LYS A 45 -1.94 18.97 -9.05
N ASN A 46 -1.72 18.75 -7.76
CA ASN A 46 -1.21 19.80 -6.85
C ASN A 46 0.28 19.68 -6.56
N HIS A 47 0.96 18.68 -7.13
CA HIS A 47 2.38 18.40 -6.88
C HIS A 47 2.72 18.29 -5.39
N CYS A 48 1.82 17.64 -4.63
CA CYS A 48 1.95 17.43 -3.20
C CYS A 48 2.09 15.93 -2.90
N ALA A 49 2.85 15.60 -1.86
CA ALA A 49 3.05 14.23 -1.42
C ALA A 49 2.75 14.09 0.07
N TRP A 50 2.17 12.95 0.45
CA TRP A 50 1.98 12.54 1.83
C TRP A 50 2.51 11.13 2.04
N ILE A 51 2.92 10.83 3.25
CA ILE A 51 3.29 9.48 3.67
C ILE A 51 2.24 8.98 4.66
N ARG A 52 1.64 7.84 4.36
CA ARG A 52 0.80 7.09 5.30
C ARG A 52 1.67 5.99 5.90
N SER A 53 1.91 6.04 7.20
CA SER A 53 2.68 5.04 7.94
C SER A 53 1.95 4.66 9.22
N ASN A 54 2.19 3.45 9.72
CA ASN A 54 1.73 2.98 11.03
C ASN A 54 2.74 3.26 12.16
N GLY A 55 3.87 3.92 11.86
CA GLY A 55 4.92 4.22 12.83
C GLY A 55 4.42 5.11 13.97
N ALA A 56 4.67 4.69 15.20
CA ALA A 56 4.39 5.50 16.38
C ALA A 56 5.45 6.59 16.54
N VAL A 57 5.02 7.85 16.71
CA VAL A 57 5.91 8.96 17.04
C VAL A 57 5.89 9.21 18.54
N SER A 58 7.07 9.37 19.15
CA SER A 58 7.18 9.77 20.54
C SER A 58 6.84 11.25 20.68
N LEU A 59 5.90 11.60 21.56
CA LEU A 59 5.49 12.99 21.83
C LEU A 59 6.45 13.75 22.75
N TYR A 60 7.65 13.23 23.01
CA TYR A 60 8.64 13.94 23.81
C TYR A 60 9.15 15.15 23.02
N SER A 61 8.42 16.26 23.10
CA SER A 61 8.96 17.57 22.73
C SER A 61 10.07 17.90 23.72
N MET A 62 11.20 18.40 23.21
CA MET A 62 12.25 19.01 24.01
C MET A 62 11.63 19.91 25.09
N LEU A 63 11.73 19.47 26.36
CA LEU A 63 11.63 20.32 27.54
C LEU A 63 13.01 20.91 27.81
#